data_AF-A0A6C0KIE1-F1
#
_entry.id   AF-A0A6C0KIE1-F1
#
_cell.length_a   1.000
_cell.length_b   1.000
_cell.length_c   1.000
_cell.angle_alpha   90.00
_cell.angle_beta   90.00
_cell.angle_gamma   90.00
#
_symmetry.space_group_name_H-M   'P 1'
#
loop_
_entity.id
_entity.type
_entity.pdbx_description
1 polymer ?
#
loop_
_entity_poly.entity_id
_entity_poly.type
_entity_poly.pdbx_seq_one_letter_code
_entity_poly.pdbx_strand_id
1 'polypeptide(L)'
;MTSILGAFNNHFLEFIEDLILIFPNDNEIKTLKTAFSTLKSVNPKAVVKIWSKYILKYRKEIEEGDISFFINKNYDDDLTQSSKKDDVAKIIQRLRKPVQIMSQSNQDKAMKYIQNLTKICVLYNSS
;
A
#
# COMPACT_ATOMS: atom_id res chain seq x y z
N MET A 1 -18.54 -6.45 -13.91
CA MET A 1 -17.29 -5.82 -14.39
C MET A 1 -16.71 -5.02 -13.23
N THR A 2 -15.50 -5.34 -12.77
CA THR A 2 -14.88 -4.60 -11.65
C THR A 2 -14.36 -3.26 -12.18
N SER A 3 -14.71 -2.15 -11.53
CA SER A 3 -14.15 -0.83 -11.88
C SER A 3 -12.66 -0.78 -11.56
N ILE A 4 -11.90 0.15 -12.16
CA ILE A 4 -10.47 0.33 -11.86
C ILE A 4 -10.25 0.58 -10.35
N LEU A 5 -11.16 1.35 -9.74
CA LEU A 5 -11.17 1.56 -8.28
C LEU A 5 -11.39 0.26 -7.51
N GLY A 6 -12.32 -0.58 -7.96
CA GLY A 6 -12.58 -1.90 -7.37
C GLY A 6 -11.37 -2.81 -7.50
N ALA A 7 -10.70 -2.82 -8.66
CA ALA A 7 -9.49 -3.60 -8.89
C ALA A 7 -8.36 -3.17 -7.94
N PHE A 8 -8.16 -1.87 -7.76
CA PHE A 8 -7.17 -1.35 -6.81
C PHE A 8 -7.48 -1.80 -5.38
N ASN A 9 -8.72 -1.59 -4.93
CA ASN A 9 -9.11 -1.91 -3.55
C ASN A 9 -9.09 -3.40 -3.26
N ASN A 10 -9.44 -4.25 -4.22
CA ASN A 10 -9.38 -5.70 -4.05
C ASN A 10 -7.94 -6.17 -4.00
N HIS A 11 -7.08 -5.71 -4.92
CA HIS A 11 -5.68 -6.11 -4.93
C HIS A 11 -4.91 -5.62 -3.69
N PHE A 12 -5.30 -4.46 -3.15
CA PHE A 12 -4.75 -3.97 -1.89
C PHE A 12 -5.17 -4.82 -0.69
N LEU A 13 -6.42 -5.32 -0.70
CA LEU A 13 -6.91 -6.23 0.34
C LEU A 13 -6.19 -7.58 0.28
N GLU A 14 -6.04 -8.15 -0.92
CA GLU A 14 -5.27 -9.39 -1.16
C GLU A 14 -3.84 -9.25 -0.61
N PHE A 15 -3.19 -8.12 -0.87
CA PHE A 15 -1.86 -7.86 -0.33
C PHE A 15 -1.83 -7.89 1.20
N ILE A 16 -2.79 -7.23 1.87
CA ILE A 16 -2.87 -7.26 3.34
C ILE A 16 -3.15 -8.68 3.85
N GLU A 17 -4.01 -9.44 3.18
CA GLU A 17 -4.34 -10.82 3.56
C GLU A 17 -3.13 -11.74 3.47
N ASP A 18 -2.32 -11.62 2.42
CA ASP A 18 -1.05 -12.35 2.29
C ASP A 18 -0.05 -11.96 3.38
N LEU A 19 0.01 -10.68 3.77
CA LEU A 19 0.84 -10.25 4.91
C LEU A 19 0.38 -10.89 6.23
N ILE A 20 -0.93 -11.05 6.44
CA ILE A 20 -1.47 -11.74 7.63
C ILE A 20 -1.09 -13.22 7.62
N LEU A 21 -1.04 -13.87 6.46
CA LEU A 21 -0.59 -15.26 6.36
C LEU A 21 0.90 -15.41 6.72
N ILE A 22 1.74 -14.43 6.35
CA ILE A 22 3.17 -14.43 6.69
C ILE A 22 3.39 -14.10 8.17
N PHE A 23 2.59 -13.19 8.73
CA PHE A 23 2.72 -12.70 10.11
C PHE A 23 1.42 -12.88 10.91
N PRO A 24 0.98 -14.12 11.17
CA PRO A 24 -0.34 -14.39 11.75
C PRO A 24 -0.51 -13.86 13.18
N ASN A 25 0.60 -13.62 13.88
CA ASN A 25 0.62 -13.13 15.25
C ASN A 25 0.80 -11.60 15.34
N ASP A 26 0.98 -10.90 14.21
CA ASP A 26 1.13 -9.46 14.19
C ASP A 26 -0.24 -8.76 14.21
N ASN A 27 -0.58 -8.18 15.37
CA ASN A 27 -1.83 -7.45 15.56
C ASN A 27 -1.85 -6.10 14.82
N GLU A 28 -0.70 -5.53 14.45
CA GLU A 28 -0.64 -4.29 13.67
C GLU A 28 -1.20 -4.53 12.25
N ILE A 29 -0.90 -5.67 11.63
CA ILE A 29 -1.37 -6.02 10.28
C ILE A 29 -2.87 -6.36 10.29
N LYS A 30 -3.36 -7.03 11.35
CA LYS A 30 -4.81 -7.24 11.52
C LYS A 30 -5.55 -5.92 11.68
N THR A 31 -4.98 -4.99 12.46
CA THR A 31 -5.51 -3.64 12.63
C THR A 31 -5.48 -2.86 11.30
N LEU A 32 -4.44 -3.05 10.48
CA LEU A 32 -4.35 -2.49 9.13
C LEU A 32 -5.50 -2.97 8.24
N LYS A 33 -5.82 -4.27 8.25
CA LYS A 33 -6.96 -4.83 7.51
C LYS A 33 -8.28 -4.18 7.93
N THR A 34 -8.51 -4.06 9.23
CA THR A 34 -9.72 -3.41 9.77
C THR A 34 -9.79 -1.95 9.36
N ALA A 35 -8.70 -1.19 9.53
CA ALA A 35 -8.64 0.22 9.15
C ALA A 35 -8.89 0.42 7.64
N PHE A 36 -8.25 -0.38 6.80
CA PHE A 36 -8.47 -0.35 5.35
C PHE A 36 -9.93 -0.70 4.99
N SER A 37 -10.51 -1.73 5.60
CA SER A 37 -11.88 -2.17 5.32
C SER A 37 -12.91 -1.11 5.71
N THR A 38 -12.75 -0.50 6.88
CA THR A 38 -13.58 0.62 7.35
C THR A 38 -13.45 1.81 6.40
N LEU A 39 -12.22 2.21 6.06
CA LEU A 39 -11.97 3.32 5.16
C LEU A 39 -12.55 3.06 3.76
N LYS A 40 -12.41 1.85 3.22
CA LYS A 40 -12.99 1.45 1.93
C LYS A 40 -14.51 1.59 1.95
N SER A 41 -15.15 1.20 3.04
CA SER A 41 -16.61 1.30 3.22
C SER A 41 -17.09 2.76 3.24
N VAL A 42 -16.37 3.63 3.96
CA VAL A 42 -16.74 5.05 4.11
C VAL A 42 -16.35 5.89 2.89
N ASN A 43 -15.15 5.69 2.35
CA ASN A 43 -14.60 6.42 1.22
C ASN A 43 -13.69 5.50 0.37
N PRO A 44 -14.26 4.78 -0.62
CA PRO A 44 -13.51 3.82 -1.43
C PRO A 44 -12.40 4.46 -2.26
N LYS A 45 -12.42 5.78 -2.48
CA LYS A 45 -11.38 6.53 -3.24
C LYS A 45 -10.19 6.98 -2.39
N ALA A 46 -10.28 6.91 -1.06
CA ALA A 46 -9.26 7.47 -0.17
C ALA A 46 -7.89 6.83 -0.40
N VAL A 47 -7.83 5.50 -0.47
CA VAL A 47 -6.58 4.75 -0.53
C VAL A 47 -5.87 4.96 -1.86
N VAL A 48 -6.58 4.89 -3.00
CA VAL A 48 -5.97 5.12 -4.32
C VAL A 48 -5.45 6.55 -4.47
N LYS A 49 -6.15 7.55 -3.92
CA LYS A 49 -5.69 8.95 -3.93
C LYS A 49 -4.42 9.14 -3.11
N ILE A 50 -4.31 8.43 -2.00
CA ILE A 50 -3.16 8.54 -1.10
C ILE A 50 -1.96 7.76 -1.64
N TRP A 51 -2.20 6.60 -2.25
CA TRP A 51 -1.20 5.92 -3.07
C TRP A 51 -0.70 6.83 -4.19
N SER A 52 -1.60 7.51 -4.91
CA SER A 52 -1.22 8.47 -5.93
C SER A 52 -0.38 9.62 -5.38
N LYS A 53 -0.71 10.14 -4.19
CA LYS A 53 0.00 11.28 -3.60
C LYS A 53 1.41 10.91 -3.14
N TYR A 54 1.57 9.76 -2.49
CA TYR A 54 2.81 9.42 -1.78
C TYR A 54 3.68 8.40 -2.51
N ILE A 55 3.10 7.52 -3.32
CA ILE A 55 3.82 6.41 -3.97
C ILE A 55 4.10 6.69 -5.45
N LEU A 56 3.17 7.33 -6.16
CA LEU A 56 3.26 7.46 -7.63
C LEU A 56 4.49 8.25 -8.12
N LYS A 57 4.98 9.19 -7.30
CA LYS A 57 6.23 9.92 -7.59
C LYS A 57 7.48 9.03 -7.63
N TYR A 58 7.38 7.81 -7.12
CA TYR A 58 8.45 6.81 -7.09
C TYR A 58 8.19 5.66 -8.07
N ARG A 59 7.36 5.91 -9.08
CA ARG A 59 6.95 4.91 -10.06
C ARG A 59 8.14 4.25 -10.77
N LYS A 60 9.19 5.01 -11.08
CA LYS A 60 10.35 4.50 -11.82
C LYS A 60 11.07 3.42 -11.02
N GLU A 61 11.41 3.73 -9.78
CA GLU A 61 12.07 2.83 -8.83
C GLU A 61 11.20 1.59 -8.57
N ILE A 62 9.88 1.78 -8.47
CA ILE A 62 8.93 0.68 -8.30
C ILE A 62 8.89 -0.23 -9.53
N GLU A 63 8.85 0.33 -10.74
CA GLU A 63 8.82 -0.43 -11.99
C GLU A 63 10.12 -1.21 -12.21
N GLU A 64 11.26 -0.65 -11.80
CA GLU A 64 12.57 -1.31 -11.79
C GLU A 64 12.68 -2.43 -10.74
N GLY A 65 11.74 -2.49 -9.78
CA GLY A 65 11.70 -3.52 -8.74
C GLY A 65 12.64 -3.24 -7.57
N ASP A 66 13.07 -1.99 -7.38
CA ASP A 66 13.93 -1.61 -6.26
C ASP A 66 13.14 -1.60 -4.95
N ILE A 67 13.03 -2.78 -4.33
CA ILE A 67 12.36 -2.92 -3.04
C ILE A 67 13.11 -2.21 -1.91
N SER A 68 14.43 -2.05 -2.05
CA SER A 68 15.26 -1.35 -1.06
C SER A 68 14.84 0.12 -0.96
N PHE A 69 14.47 0.73 -2.09
CA PHE A 69 13.86 2.05 -2.09
C PHE A 69 12.58 2.09 -1.27
N PHE A 70 11.66 1.14 -1.49
CA PHE A 70 10.38 1.09 -0.76
C PHE A 70 10.58 0.87 0.75
N ILE A 71 11.54 0.00 1.12
CA ILE A 71 11.82 -0.42 2.50
C ILE A 71 12.69 0.58 3.26
N ASN A 72 13.55 1.37 2.62
CA ASN A 72 14.49 2.25 3.33
C ASN A 72 14.06 3.71 3.34
N LYS A 73 13.14 4.11 2.45
CA LYS A 73 12.70 5.50 2.36
C LYS A 73 12.00 5.96 3.64
N ASN A 74 12.50 7.07 4.19
CA ASN A 74 11.74 7.78 5.21
C ASN A 74 10.55 8.49 4.54
N TYR A 75 9.33 8.05 4.86
CA TYR A 75 8.11 8.71 4.41
C TYR A 75 7.68 9.81 5.38
N ASP A 76 8.34 9.99 6.53
CA ASP A 76 7.92 10.94 7.55
C ASP A 76 7.86 12.38 7.01
N ASP A 77 8.82 12.79 6.19
CA ASP A 77 8.84 14.11 5.55
C ASP A 77 7.63 14.31 4.61
N ASP A 78 7.17 13.25 3.96
CA ASP A 78 5.96 13.27 3.13
C ASP A 78 4.67 13.32 3.98
N LEU A 79 4.74 12.92 5.24
CA LEU A 79 3.60 12.80 6.15
C LEU A 79 3.47 13.96 7.14
N THR A 80 4.53 14.75 7.35
CA THR A 80 4.54 15.94 8.22
C THR A 80 3.60 17.06 7.75
N GLN A 81 3.21 17.10 6.47
CA GLN A 81 2.19 18.04 5.98
C GLN A 81 0.74 17.59 6.21
N SER A 82 0.53 16.39 6.78
CA SER A 82 -0.81 15.92 7.12
C SER A 82 -1.15 16.31 8.57
N SER A 83 -2.11 17.22 8.73
CA SER A 83 -2.82 17.37 10.02
C SER A 83 -3.42 16.02 10.43
N LYS A 84 -3.84 15.84 11.70
CA LYS A 84 -4.34 14.63 12.39
C LYS A 84 -5.26 13.62 11.63
N LYS A 85 -5.60 13.85 10.36
CA LYS A 85 -6.54 13.14 9.47
C LYS A 85 -5.97 12.05 8.54
N ASP A 86 -4.66 11.88 8.35
CA ASP A 86 -4.18 10.84 7.43
C ASP A 86 -3.94 9.48 8.13
N ASP A 87 -5.00 8.87 8.69
CA ASP A 87 -4.96 7.45 9.10
C ASP A 87 -4.57 6.52 7.95
N VAL A 88 -4.73 6.99 6.70
CA VAL A 88 -4.37 6.30 5.47
C VAL A 88 -2.87 6.42 5.13
N ALA A 89 -2.18 7.49 5.53
CA ALA A 89 -0.73 7.55 5.43
C ALA A 89 -0.07 6.51 6.33
N LYS A 90 -0.64 6.33 7.52
CA LYS A 90 -0.23 5.27 8.45
C LYS A 90 -0.42 3.88 7.83
N ILE A 91 -1.37 3.69 6.89
CA ILE A 91 -1.53 2.42 6.17
C ILE A 91 -0.27 2.11 5.36
N ILE A 92 0.28 3.09 4.62
CA ILE A 92 1.52 2.91 3.84
C ILE A 92 2.72 2.67 4.76
N GLN A 93 2.88 3.44 5.83
CA GLN A 93 3.96 3.21 6.81
C GLN A 93 3.87 1.82 7.45
N ARG A 94 2.66 1.38 7.81
CA ARG A 94 2.41 0.06 8.40
C ARG A 94 2.68 -1.09 7.44
N LEU A 95 2.65 -0.88 6.13
CA LEU A 95 3.03 -1.88 5.14
C LEU A 95 4.55 -2.05 5.02
N ARG A 96 5.32 -0.99 5.25
CA ARG A 96 6.79 -1.00 5.10
C ARG A 96 7.48 -1.97 6.05
N LYS A 97 7.12 -1.91 7.34
CA LYS A 97 7.72 -2.72 8.41
C LYS A 97 7.60 -4.24 8.16
N PRO A 98 6.43 -4.82 7.86
CA PRO A 98 6.33 -6.25 7.56
C PRO A 98 7.09 -6.63 6.29
N VAL A 99 7.07 -5.78 5.25
CA VAL A 99 7.85 -5.98 4.01
C VAL A 99 9.35 -5.98 4.27
N GLN A 100 9.84 -5.20 5.24
CA GLN A 100 11.26 -5.18 5.60
C GLN A 100 11.74 -6.49 6.23
N ILE A 101 10.91 -7.14 7.06
CA ILE A 101 11.33 -8.27 7.90
C ILE A 101 10.98 -9.65 7.31
N MET A 102 10.31 -9.71 6.15
CA MET A 102 10.01 -10.97 5.46
C MET A 102 11.23 -11.49 4.69
N SER A 103 11.21 -12.78 4.32
CA SER A 103 12.26 -13.40 3.49
C SER A 103 12.36 -12.72 2.12
N GLN A 104 13.52 -12.85 1.45
CA GLN A 104 13.72 -12.29 0.10
C GLN A 104 12.63 -12.74 -0.89
N SER A 105 12.26 -14.04 -0.86
CA SER A 105 11.19 -14.56 -1.73
C SER A 105 9.83 -13.89 -1.49
N ASN A 106 9.54 -13.50 -0.24
CA ASN A 106 8.30 -12.82 0.10
C ASN A 106 8.40 -11.32 -0.22
N GLN A 107 9.59 -10.73 -0.07
CA GLN A 107 9.88 -9.37 -0.52
C GLN A 107 9.61 -9.21 -2.02
N ASP A 108 10.10 -10.15 -2.84
CA ASP A 108 9.89 -10.12 -4.29
C ASP A 108 8.39 -10.20 -4.65
N LYS A 109 7.61 -10.99 -3.91
CA LYS A 109 6.14 -11.07 -4.06
C LYS A 109 5.44 -9.79 -3.63
N ALA A 110 5.84 -9.21 -2.49
CA ALA A 110 5.34 -7.93 -2.02
C ALA A 110 5.63 -6.82 -3.06
N MET A 111 6.81 -6.86 -3.68
CA MET A 111 7.16 -5.92 -4.75
C MET A 111 6.23 -6.06 -5.96
N LYS A 112 5.81 -7.28 -6.32
CA LYS A 112 4.81 -7.48 -7.38
C LYS A 112 3.45 -6.87 -7.04
N TYR A 113 2.99 -6.99 -5.79
CA TYR A 113 1.79 -6.27 -5.34
C TYR A 113 1.95 -4.75 -5.51
N ILE A 114 3.06 -4.18 -5.04
CA ILE A 114 3.34 -2.74 -5.12
C ILE A 114 3.37 -2.26 -6.59
N GLN A 115 4.02 -3.02 -7.48
CA GLN A 115 4.06 -2.74 -8.92
C GLN A 115 2.65 -2.73 -9.53
N ASN A 116 1.84 -3.75 -9.25
CA ASN A 116 0.49 -3.86 -9.78
C ASN A 116 -0.43 -2.76 -9.24
N LEU A 117 -0.40 -2.49 -7.94
CA LEU A 117 -1.14 -1.39 -7.31
C LEU A 117 -0.78 -0.04 -7.94
N THR A 118 0.50 0.19 -8.21
CA THR A 118 0.99 1.42 -8.86
C THR A 118 0.48 1.53 -10.29
N LYS A 119 0.50 0.44 -11.08
CA LYS A 119 -0.08 0.41 -12.43
C LYS A 119 -1.58 0.71 -12.42
N ILE A 120 -2.34 0.08 -11.52
CA ILE A 120 -3.79 0.33 -11.41
C ILE A 120 -4.07 1.78 -10.98
N CYS A 121 -3.25 2.34 -10.08
CA CYS A 121 -3.34 3.74 -9.68
C CYS A 121 -3.10 4.71 -10.85
N VAL A 122 -2.11 4.43 -11.71
CA VAL A 122 -1.88 5.20 -12.95
C VAL A 122 -3.11 5.15 -13.86
N LEU A 123 -3.67 3.96 -14.08
CA LEU A 123 -4.87 3.79 -14.90
C LEU A 123 -6.05 4.58 -14.31
N TYR A 124 -6.24 4.53 -12.99
CA TYR A 124 -7.31 5.26 -12.30
C TYR A 124 -7.21 6.77 -12.51
N ASN A 125 -6.01 7.33 -12.47
CA ASN A 125 -5.78 8.76 -12.67
C ASN A 125 -5.86 9.21 -14.14
N SER A 126 -5.79 8.27 -15.08
CA SER A 126 -5.88 8.52 -16.52
C SER A 126 -7.31 8.32 -17.07
N SER A 127 -8.25 7.95 -16.19
CA SER A 127 -9.65 7.65 -16.52
C SER A 127 -10.59 8.81 -16.24
#